data_AF-A0A931RKT4-F1
#
_entry.id   AF-A0A931RKT4-F1
#
_cell.length_a   1.000
_cell.length_b   1.000
_cell.length_c   1.000
_cell.angle_alpha   90.00
_cell.angle_beta   90.00
_cell.angle_gamma   90.00
#
_symmetry.space_group_name_H-M   'P 1'
#
loop_
_entity.id
_entity.type
_entity.pdbx_description
1 polymer ?
#
loop_
_entity_poly.entity_id
_entity_poly.type
_entity_poly.pdbx_seq_one_letter_code
_entity_poly.pdbx_strand_id
1 'polypeptide(L)'
;MKAKGNKTSRLPSIHSSKVTERINAKAFELLEKNPTGVRWSEMLAKIKASDRNFHPKTVNGCVWKLVERFPDKIYKPSKGLFRLLKYKSVEKRKKLLQI
;
A
#
# COMPACT_ATOMS: atom_id res chain seq x y z
N MET A 1 -13.64 -11.36 -21.49
CA MET A 1 -12.16 -11.22 -21.54
C MET A 1 -11.80 -9.74 -21.40
N LYS A 2 -10.97 -9.33 -20.42
CA LYS A 2 -10.37 -7.98 -20.42
C LYS A 2 -8.89 -8.09 -20.16
N ALA A 3 -8.12 -7.75 -21.19
CA ALA A 3 -6.68 -7.58 -21.16
C ALA A 3 -6.29 -6.66 -19.99
N LYS A 4 -5.45 -7.14 -19.07
CA LYS A 4 -4.74 -6.26 -18.14
C LYS A 4 -3.33 -6.11 -18.67
N GLY A 5 -3.18 -5.18 -19.61
CA GLY A 5 -1.88 -4.73 -20.07
C GLY A 5 -0.99 -4.35 -18.89
N ASN A 6 0.30 -4.66 -19.04
CA ASN A 6 1.37 -4.19 -18.17
C ASN A 6 1.22 -2.67 -17.95
N LYS A 7 0.74 -2.28 -16.77
CA LYS A 7 0.68 -0.87 -16.35
C LYS A 7 1.83 -0.65 -15.39
N THR A 8 2.86 0.05 -15.85
CA THR A 8 3.67 0.87 -14.94
C THR A 8 2.71 1.85 -14.26
N SER A 9 2.23 1.49 -13.08
CA SER A 9 1.10 2.14 -12.44
C SER A 9 1.52 3.53 -11.95
N ARG A 10 0.87 4.60 -12.43
CA ARG A 10 1.07 5.95 -11.85
C ARG A 10 0.79 5.91 -10.35
N LEU A 11 1.59 6.61 -9.54
CA LEU A 11 1.34 6.70 -8.09
C LEU A 11 -0.04 7.36 -7.84
N PRO A 12 -0.83 6.84 -6.88
CA PRO A 12 -2.10 7.45 -6.52
C PRO A 12 -1.91 8.83 -5.89
N SER A 13 -2.84 9.75 -6.14
CA SER A 13 -2.80 11.13 -5.62
C SER A 13 -3.87 11.36 -4.54
N ILE A 14 -3.50 12.09 -3.48
CA ILE A 14 -4.41 12.48 -2.40
C ILE A 14 -5.42 13.55 -2.83
N HIS A 15 -5.13 14.30 -3.90
CA HIS A 15 -5.98 15.35 -4.48
C HIS A 15 -6.85 14.84 -5.65
N SER A 16 -6.94 13.52 -5.85
CA SER A 16 -7.79 12.95 -6.90
C SER A 16 -9.27 13.11 -6.57
N SER A 17 -10.11 13.33 -7.59
CA SER A 17 -11.58 13.26 -7.44
C SER A 17 -12.09 11.85 -7.09
N LYS A 18 -11.29 10.80 -7.32
CA LYS A 18 -11.65 9.41 -7.04
C LYS A 18 -11.29 9.03 -5.61
N VAL A 19 -12.30 8.71 -4.80
CA VAL A 19 -12.12 8.21 -3.42
C VAL A 19 -11.14 7.03 -3.34
N THR A 20 -11.20 6.10 -4.30
CA THR A 20 -10.29 4.95 -4.32
C THR A 20 -8.82 5.34 -4.55
N GLU A 21 -8.54 6.38 -5.35
CA GLU A 21 -7.18 6.88 -5.54
C GLU A 21 -6.68 7.58 -4.27
N ARG A 22 -7.53 8.38 -3.62
CA ARG A 22 -7.20 9.03 -2.34
C ARG A 22 -6.89 8.01 -1.24
N ILE A 23 -7.69 6.94 -1.14
CA ILE A 23 -7.45 5.83 -0.19
C ILE A 23 -6.12 5.14 -0.49
N ASN A 24 -5.83 4.82 -1.76
CA ASN A 24 -4.57 4.21 -2.13
C ASN A 24 -3.39 5.15 -1.83
N ALA A 25 -3.52 6.45 -2.12
CA ALA A 25 -2.50 7.45 -1.78
C ALA A 25 -2.19 7.47 -0.29
N LYS A 26 -3.23 7.40 0.56
CA LYS A 26 -3.05 7.30 2.00
C LYS A 26 -2.36 6.01 2.44
N ALA A 27 -2.69 4.88 1.80
CA ALA A 27 -1.99 3.62 2.05
C ALA A 27 -0.49 3.73 1.71
N PHE A 28 -0.14 4.35 0.57
CA PHE A 28 1.25 4.61 0.21
C PHE A 28 1.95 5.53 1.22
N GLU A 29 1.33 6.63 1.62
CA GLU A 29 1.88 7.54 2.64
C GLU A 29 2.19 6.81 3.96
N LEU A 30 1.30 5.90 4.39
CA LEU A 30 1.52 5.09 5.59
C LEU A 30 2.71 4.13 5.43
N LEU A 31 2.85 3.50 4.27
CA LEU A 31 3.98 2.60 4.00
C LEU A 31 5.30 3.35 3.82
N GLU A 32 5.27 4.57 3.29
CA GLU A 32 6.43 5.47 3.19
C GLU A 32 6.95 5.82 4.59
N LYS A 33 6.04 6.15 5.51
CA LYS A 33 6.36 6.47 6.91
C LYS A 33 6.81 5.27 7.74
N ASN A 34 6.55 4.04 7.28
CA ASN A 34 6.87 2.81 8.00
C ASN A 34 7.69 1.87 7.12
N PRO A 35 9.02 2.06 7.05
CA PRO A 35 9.88 1.26 6.17
C PRO A 35 9.89 -0.24 6.46
N THR A 36 9.47 -0.66 7.66
CA THR A 36 9.29 -2.06 8.10
C THR A 36 7.98 -2.68 7.61
N GLY A 37 7.04 -1.86 7.13
CA GLY A 37 5.71 -2.26 6.70
C GLY A 37 4.62 -1.91 7.71
N VAL A 38 3.36 -2.12 7.31
CA VAL A 38 2.17 -1.82 8.10
C VAL A 38 1.22 -3.02 8.08
N ARG A 39 0.66 -3.37 9.25
CA ARG A 39 -0.34 -4.46 9.36
C ARG A 39 -1.67 -4.04 8.74
N TRP A 40 -2.43 -5.01 8.24
CA TRP A 40 -3.74 -4.80 7.63
C TRP A 40 -4.71 -4.03 8.54
N SER A 41 -4.90 -4.51 9.77
CA SER A 41 -5.81 -3.91 10.76
C SER A 41 -5.43 -2.46 11.06
N GLU A 42 -4.14 -2.23 11.26
CA GLU A 42 -3.56 -0.91 11.50
C GLU A 42 -3.75 0.03 10.29
N MET A 43 -3.47 -0.46 9.07
CA MET A 43 -3.66 0.31 7.84
C MET A 43 -5.13 0.72 7.66
N LEU A 44 -6.07 -0.21 7.90
CA LEU A 44 -7.49 0.10 7.86
C LEU A 44 -7.89 1.16 8.89
N ALA A 45 -7.42 1.01 10.13
CA ALA A 45 -7.73 1.95 11.21
C ALA A 45 -7.21 3.35 10.88
N LYS A 46 -5.94 3.47 10.47
CA LYS A 46 -5.31 4.75 10.12
C LYS A 46 -5.95 5.43 8.92
N ILE A 47 -6.34 4.67 7.89
CA ILE A 47 -7.04 5.26 6.73
C ILE A 47 -8.42 5.78 7.14
N LYS A 48 -9.21 4.99 7.88
CA LYS A 48 -10.55 5.40 8.34
C LYS A 48 -10.48 6.62 9.28
N ALA A 49 -9.47 6.67 10.14
CA ALA A 49 -9.25 7.80 11.03
C ALA A 49 -8.80 9.08 10.28
N SER A 50 -8.18 8.93 9.12
CA SER A 50 -7.67 10.08 8.34
C SER A 50 -8.74 10.88 7.60
N ASP A 51 -9.86 10.25 7.22
CA ASP A 51 -10.98 10.92 6.58
C ASP A 51 -12.27 10.15 6.89
N ARG A 52 -13.18 10.79 7.65
CA ARG A 52 -14.47 10.20 8.06
C ARG A 52 -15.40 9.94 6.87
N ASN A 53 -15.15 10.55 5.70
CA ASN A 53 -15.91 10.31 4.48
C ASN A 53 -15.51 9.00 3.77
N PHE A 54 -14.39 8.37 4.18
CA PHE A 54 -14.01 7.09 3.62
C PHE A 54 -14.90 5.96 4.13
N HIS A 55 -15.81 5.52 3.25
CA HIS A 55 -16.69 4.41 3.56
C HIS A 55 -15.89 3.13 3.91
N PRO A 56 -16.15 2.45 5.05
CA PRO A 56 -15.35 1.31 5.51
C PRO A 56 -15.22 0.18 4.49
N LYS A 57 -16.28 -0.13 3.75
CA LYS A 57 -16.28 -1.17 2.69
C LYS A 57 -15.32 -0.82 1.56
N THR A 58 -15.22 0.46 1.20
CA THR A 58 -14.34 0.95 0.15
C THR A 58 -12.89 0.90 0.59
N VAL A 59 -12.60 1.29 1.83
CA VAL A 59 -11.25 1.16 2.42
C VAL A 59 -10.82 -0.30 2.42
N ASN A 60 -11.64 -1.20 2.95
CA ASN A 60 -11.35 -2.64 2.99
C ASN A 60 -11.08 -3.18 1.57
N GLY A 61 -11.93 -2.85 0.60
CA GLY A 61 -11.75 -3.30 -0.79
C GLY A 61 -10.49 -2.74 -1.47
N CYS A 62 -10.13 -1.49 -1.20
CA CYS A 62 -8.90 -0.88 -1.74
C CYS A 62 -7.66 -1.52 -1.15
N VAL A 63 -7.60 -1.67 0.18
CA VAL A 63 -6.45 -2.29 0.84
C VAL A 63 -6.31 -3.76 0.43
N TRP A 64 -7.42 -4.49 0.24
CA TRP A 64 -7.39 -5.90 -0.20
C TRP A 64 -6.69 -6.04 -1.54
N LYS A 65 -7.11 -5.21 -2.51
CA LYS A 65 -6.60 -5.20 -3.88
C LYS A 65 -5.30 -4.39 -4.03
N LEU A 66 -4.69 -3.93 -2.94
CA LEU A 66 -3.55 -3.02 -3.00
C LEU A 66 -2.34 -3.66 -3.70
N VAL A 67 -2.02 -4.92 -3.38
CA VAL A 67 -0.93 -5.67 -4.02
C VAL A 67 -1.26 -6.01 -5.48
N GLU A 68 -2.52 -6.37 -5.77
CA GLU A 68 -2.96 -6.64 -7.14
C GLU A 68 -2.93 -5.38 -8.03
N ARG A 69 -3.18 -4.21 -7.45
CA ARG A 69 -3.17 -2.91 -8.15
C ARG A 69 -1.77 -2.35 -8.35
N PHE A 70 -0.86 -2.61 -7.41
CA PHE A 70 0.50 -2.07 -7.42
C PHE A 70 1.55 -3.19 -7.19
N PRO A 71 1.56 -4.25 -8.03
CA PRO A 71 2.47 -5.39 -7.85
C PRO A 71 3.94 -5.00 -8.02
N ASP A 72 4.19 -3.93 -8.78
CA ASP A 72 5.51 -3.34 -9.03
C ASP A 72 6.00 -2.45 -7.89
N LYS A 73 5.17 -2.18 -6.87
CA LYS A 73 5.52 -1.27 -5.76
C LYS A 73 5.34 -1.88 -4.37
N ILE A 74 4.35 -2.75 -4.18
CA ILE A 74 3.97 -3.27 -2.86
C ILE A 74 4.05 -4.79 -2.87
N TYR A 75 4.60 -5.35 -1.81
CA TYR A 75 4.62 -6.79 -1.56
C TYR A 75 4.17 -7.10 -0.13
N LYS A 76 3.96 -8.38 0.17
CA LYS A 76 3.63 -8.88 1.50
C LYS A 76 4.78 -9.73 2.04
N PRO A 77 5.58 -9.24 3.01
CA PRO A 77 6.60 -10.05 3.66
C PRO A 77 6.00 -11.22 4.47
N SER A 78 4.80 -11.02 5.03
CA SER A 78 4.05 -12.02 5.80
C SER A 78 2.54 -11.78 5.72
N LYS A 79 1.72 -12.71 6.22
CA LYS A 79 0.26 -12.59 6.18
C LYS A 79 -0.19 -11.31 6.88
N GLY A 80 -0.91 -10.48 6.14
CA GLY A 80 -1.46 -9.21 6.64
C GLY A 80 -0.44 -8.10 6.86
N LEU A 81 0.83 -8.25 6.46
CA LEU A 81 1.84 -7.19 6.49
C LEU A 81 2.10 -6.67 5.08
N PHE A 82 2.02 -5.35 4.88
CA PHE A 82 2.27 -4.70 3.59
C PHE A 82 3.54 -3.88 3.66
N ARG A 83 4.34 -3.89 2.59
CA ARG A 83 5.60 -3.14 2.54
C ARG A 83 5.94 -2.70 1.12
N LEU A 84 6.62 -1.56 0.98
CA LEU A 84 7.13 -1.09 -0.31
C LEU A 84 8.35 -1.87 -0.76
N LEU A 85 8.41 -2.22 -2.04
CA LEU A 85 9.50 -2.97 -2.65
C LEU A 85 10.85 -2.25 -2.54
N LYS A 86 10.87 -0.90 -2.58
CA LYS A 86 12.10 -0.11 -2.42
C LYS A 86 12.81 -0.34 -1.09
N TYR A 87 12.09 -0.78 -0.05
CA TYR A 87 12.66 -1.10 1.26
C TYR A 87 13.15 -2.55 1.38
N LYS A 88 12.81 -3.42 0.43
CA LYS A 88 13.22 -4.84 0.42
C LYS A 88 14.73 -5.00 0.25
N SER A 89 15.34 -4.20 -0.63
CA SER A 89 16.80 -4.25 -0.87
C SER A 89 17.60 -3.71 0.32
N VAL A 90 17.10 -2.66 0.97
CA VAL A 90 17.72 -2.08 2.18
C VAL A 90 17.77 -3.10 3.31
N GLU A 91 16.68 -3.83 3.54
CA GLU A 91 16.64 -4.91 4.53
C GLU A 91 17.65 -6.02 4.21
N LYS A 92 17.73 -6.46 2.94
CA LYS A 92 18.69 -7.48 2.52
C LYS A 92 20.14 -7.05 2.79
N ARG A 93 20.47 -5.78 2.52
CA ARG A 93 21.80 -5.22 2.81
C ARG A 93 22.09 -5.13 4.30
N LYS A 94 21.14 -4.65 5.11
CA LYS A 94 21.32 -4.59 6.57
C LYS A 94 21.55 -5.98 7.18
N LYS A 95 20.84 -7.00 6.68
CA LYS A 95 21.02 -8.38 7.13
C LYS A 95 22.38 -8.97 6.75
N LEU A 96 22.99 -8.50 5.66
CA LEU A 96 24.29 -8.95 5.18
C LEU A 96 25.47 -8.30 5.93
N LEU A 97 25.26 -7.13 6.56
CA LEU A 97 26.30 -6.36 7.26
C LEU A 97 26.32 -6.58 8.79
N GLN A 98 25.48 -7.47 9.33
CA GLN A 98 25.47 -7.83 10.74
C GLN A 98 26.29 -9.11 11.02
N ILE A 99 27.46 -9.23 10.40
CA ILE A 99 28.43 -10.30 10.67
C ILE A 99 29.56 -9.72 11.52
#